data_AF-A0A3S0M568-F1
#
_entry.id   AF-A0A3S0M568-F1
#
_cell.length_a   1.000
_cell.length_b   1.000
_cell.length_c   1.000
_cell.angle_alpha   90.00
_cell.angle_beta   90.00
_cell.angle_gamma   90.00
#
_symmetry.space_group_name_H-M   'P 1'
#
loop_
_entity.id
_entity.type
_entity.pdbx_description
1 polymer ?
#
loop_
_entity_poly.entity_id
_entity_poly.type
_entity_poly.pdbx_seq_one_letter_code
_entity_poly.pdbx_strand_id
1 'polypeptide(L)'
;MARKFGAPPKKEAKEGERVALSLRMTPALKERLDAAAEAGGRSQSQEAEFRLERSFEREALLTDVLALAFGERTAGITIMLAAVLETDGWAALSQSDTQATHWSDDPYASDRAIKGAIEVLEKLRPAGKVVEPSSDPDFRPRVYEQRWTALASIARRPKAGPQRHVQVNQHGYFPYDLKRVFEMLGPDLLERLRRKP
;
A
#
# COMPACT_ATOMS: atom_id res chain seq x y z
N MET A 1 -21.02 10.87 -54.56
CA MET A 1 -20.09 10.33 -53.53
C MET A 1 -20.14 11.25 -52.31
N ALA A 2 -20.67 10.79 -51.17
CA ALA A 2 -20.78 11.59 -49.96
C ALA A 2 -19.43 11.59 -49.21
N ARG A 3 -18.82 12.77 -49.02
CA ARG A 3 -17.61 12.91 -48.20
C ARG A 3 -17.98 12.66 -46.74
N LYS A 4 -17.45 11.59 -46.14
CA LYS A 4 -17.44 11.39 -44.68
C LYS A 4 -16.58 12.49 -44.07
N PHE A 5 -17.20 13.50 -43.47
CA PHE A 5 -16.51 14.43 -42.58
C PHE A 5 -16.16 13.67 -41.30
N GLY A 6 -14.85 13.54 -41.03
CA GLY A 6 -14.37 13.00 -39.76
C GLY A 6 -14.78 13.91 -38.60
N ALA A 7 -14.88 13.34 -37.40
CA ALA A 7 -15.15 14.11 -36.19
C ALA A 7 -14.04 15.19 -36.01
N PRO A 8 -14.41 16.41 -35.55
CA PRO A 8 -13.44 17.46 -35.28
C PRO A 8 -12.34 16.97 -34.32
N PRO A 9 -11.09 17.43 -34.49
CA PRO A 9 -10.00 17.06 -33.60
C PRO A 9 -10.34 17.46 -32.16
N LYS A 10 -10.09 16.55 -31.20
CA LYS A 10 -10.26 16.84 -29.78
C LYS A 10 -9.27 17.94 -29.40
N LYS A 11 -9.79 19.10 -29.04
CA LYS A 11 -9.00 20.20 -28.48
C LYS A 11 -8.46 19.76 -27.12
N GLU A 12 -7.17 19.92 -26.89
CA GLU A 12 -6.58 19.73 -25.56
C GLU A 12 -7.16 20.77 -24.60
N ALA A 13 -7.56 20.30 -23.41
CA ALA A 13 -8.08 21.18 -22.37
C ALA A 13 -6.96 22.08 -21.86
N LYS A 14 -7.26 23.37 -21.64
CA LYS A 14 -6.29 24.30 -21.03
C LYS A 14 -6.12 24.00 -19.55
N GLU A 15 -4.99 24.40 -18.98
CA GLU A 15 -4.77 24.31 -17.53
C GLU A 15 -5.90 25.03 -16.76
N GLY A 16 -6.49 24.35 -15.79
CA GLY A 16 -7.66 24.82 -15.03
C GLY A 16 -9.02 24.65 -15.74
N GLU A 17 -9.05 24.21 -17.00
CA GLU A 17 -10.30 23.92 -17.71
C GLU A 17 -10.90 22.60 -17.23
N ARG A 18 -12.14 22.64 -16.75
CA ARG A 18 -12.87 21.44 -16.34
C ARG A 18 -13.30 20.65 -17.57
N VAL A 19 -12.84 19.41 -17.65
CA VAL A 19 -13.27 18.47 -18.69
C VAL A 19 -14.46 17.65 -18.20
N ALA A 20 -15.53 17.61 -18.99
CA ALA A 20 -16.68 16.80 -18.66
C ALA A 20 -16.31 15.31 -18.68
N LEU A 21 -16.48 14.63 -17.54
CA LEU A 21 -16.28 13.20 -17.40
C LEU A 21 -17.64 12.48 -17.42
N SER A 22 -17.87 11.66 -18.44
CA SER A 22 -19.06 10.80 -18.50
C SER A 22 -18.75 9.46 -17.83
N LEU A 23 -19.43 9.17 -16.72
CA LEU A 23 -19.24 7.96 -15.93
C LEU A 23 -20.47 7.06 -16.04
N ARG A 24 -20.24 5.76 -16.21
CA ARG A 24 -21.26 4.73 -16.00
C ARG A 24 -21.08 4.15 -14.60
N MET A 25 -22.15 4.12 -13.81
CA MET A 25 -22.13 3.61 -12.45
C MET A 25 -23.39 2.82 -12.15
N THR A 26 -23.34 1.97 -11.12
CA THR A 26 -24.52 1.22 -10.67
C THR A 26 -25.52 2.16 -9.98
N PRO A 27 -26.83 1.84 -9.98
CA PRO A 27 -27.85 2.64 -9.27
C PRO A 27 -27.50 2.86 -7.79
N ALA A 28 -27.03 1.80 -7.11
CA ALA A 28 -26.61 1.89 -5.72
C ALA A 28 -25.44 2.85 -5.50
N LEU A 29 -24.46 2.91 -6.43
CA LEU A 29 -23.36 3.88 -6.32
C LEU A 29 -23.85 5.31 -6.56
N LYS A 30 -24.80 5.49 -7.49
CA LYS A 30 -25.44 6.79 -7.73
C LYS A 30 -26.18 7.28 -6.49
N GLU A 31 -27.04 6.46 -5.89
CA GLU A 31 -27.79 6.81 -4.66
C GLU A 31 -26.85 7.24 -3.52
N ARG A 32 -25.73 6.52 -3.35
CA ARG A 32 -24.71 6.88 -2.35
C ARG A 32 -24.02 8.21 -2.65
N LEU A 33 -23.78 8.52 -3.92
CA LEU A 33 -23.18 9.78 -4.34
C LEU A 33 -24.17 10.94 -4.15
N ASP A 34 -25.43 10.74 -4.50
CA ASP A 34 -26.51 11.73 -4.36
C ASP A 34 -26.71 12.09 -2.88
N ALA A 35 -26.83 11.09 -2.00
CA ALA A 35 -26.98 11.31 -0.57
C ALA A 35 -25.77 12.04 0.05
N ALA A 36 -24.56 11.73 -0.42
CA ALA A 36 -23.35 12.43 0.02
C ALA A 36 -23.29 13.88 -0.47
N ALA A 37 -23.71 14.13 -1.71
CA ALA A 37 -23.77 15.46 -2.30
C ALA A 37 -24.80 16.34 -1.55
N GLU A 38 -25.98 15.79 -1.25
CA GLU A 38 -27.01 16.45 -0.45
C GLU A 38 -26.51 16.78 0.97
N ALA A 39 -25.95 15.79 1.67
CA ALA A 39 -25.40 15.99 3.02
C ALA A 39 -24.24 17.01 3.05
N GLY A 40 -23.46 17.10 1.98
CA GLY A 40 -22.35 18.03 1.84
C GLY A 40 -22.74 19.41 1.27
N GLY A 41 -23.98 19.61 0.82
CA GLY A 41 -24.42 20.83 0.13
C GLY A 41 -23.69 21.06 -1.20
N ARG A 42 -23.30 20.01 -1.91
CA ARG A 42 -22.56 20.06 -3.20
C ARG A 42 -23.40 19.51 -4.34
N SER A 43 -23.05 19.86 -5.58
CA SER A 43 -23.60 19.13 -6.73
C SER A 43 -22.99 17.72 -6.82
N GLN A 44 -23.67 16.79 -7.49
CA GLN A 44 -23.16 15.42 -7.68
C GLN A 44 -21.79 15.42 -8.36
N SER A 45 -21.58 16.30 -9.36
CA SER A 45 -20.29 16.43 -10.05
C SER A 45 -19.18 16.94 -9.12
N GLN A 46 -19.48 17.92 -8.26
CA GLN A 46 -18.51 18.44 -7.29
C GLN A 46 -18.15 17.40 -6.22
N GLU A 47 -19.14 16.64 -5.74
CA GLU A 47 -18.86 15.57 -4.77
C GLU A 47 -18.05 14.43 -5.40
N ALA A 48 -18.29 14.12 -6.68
CA ALA A 48 -17.47 13.16 -7.42
C ALA A 48 -16.02 13.65 -7.60
N GLU A 49 -15.83 14.91 -8.02
CA GLU A 49 -14.52 15.57 -8.13
C GLU A 49 -13.78 15.52 -6.78
N PHE A 50 -14.43 15.97 -5.71
CA PHE A 50 -13.86 15.96 -4.35
C PHE A 50 -13.45 14.55 -3.90
N ARG A 51 -14.26 13.52 -4.15
CA ARG A 51 -13.93 12.14 -3.77
C ARG A 51 -12.77 11.57 -4.57
N LEU A 52 -12.69 11.90 -5.87
CA LEU A 52 -11.58 11.49 -6.72
C LEU A 52 -10.29 12.17 -6.28
N GLU A 53 -10.28 13.48 -6.06
CA GLU A 53 -9.13 14.21 -5.52
C GLU A 53 -8.67 13.61 -4.19
N ARG A 54 -9.60 13.41 -3.25
CA ARG A 54 -9.29 12.77 -1.97
C ARG A 54 -8.77 11.35 -2.12
N SER A 55 -9.15 10.62 -3.16
CA SER A 55 -8.62 9.27 -3.39
C SER A 55 -7.15 9.31 -3.79
N PHE A 56 -6.77 10.22 -4.68
CA PHE A 56 -5.36 10.43 -5.07
C PHE A 56 -4.52 10.99 -3.93
N GLU A 57 -5.04 11.94 -3.16
CA GLU A 57 -4.35 12.47 -1.97
C GLU A 57 -4.05 11.36 -0.95
N ARG A 58 -5.03 10.46 -0.73
CA ARG A 58 -4.88 9.36 0.25
C ARG A 58 -3.89 8.30 -0.20
N GLU A 59 -3.75 8.07 -1.50
CA GLU A 59 -2.76 7.15 -2.05
C GLU A 59 -1.32 7.60 -1.72
N ALA A 60 -1.06 8.91 -1.82
CA ALA A 60 0.23 9.49 -1.43
C ALA A 60 0.42 9.55 0.10
N LEU A 61 -0.66 9.84 0.85
CA LEU A 61 -0.61 10.14 2.28
C LEU A 61 0.06 9.06 3.12
N LEU A 62 -0.21 7.77 2.87
CA LEU A 62 0.41 6.70 3.65
C LEU A 62 1.94 6.71 3.50
N THR A 63 2.41 6.83 2.25
CA THR A 63 3.83 6.88 1.92
C THR A 63 4.49 8.10 2.57
N ASP A 64 3.84 9.27 2.49
CA ASP A 64 4.31 10.51 3.11
C ASP A 64 4.40 10.41 4.64
N VAL A 65 3.38 9.84 5.29
CA VAL A 65 3.35 9.67 6.74
C VAL A 65 4.44 8.70 7.21
N LEU A 66 4.63 7.58 6.50
CA LEU A 66 5.69 6.63 6.83
C LEU A 66 7.08 7.26 6.62
N ALA A 67 7.28 7.99 5.53
CA ALA A 67 8.52 8.69 5.26
C ALA A 67 8.83 9.73 6.33
N LEU A 68 7.83 10.49 6.77
CA LEU A 68 7.97 11.46 7.86
C LEU A 68 8.32 10.79 9.19
N ALA A 69 7.70 9.64 9.50
CA ALA A 69 7.89 8.94 10.77
C ALA A 69 9.22 8.17 10.87
N PHE A 70 9.67 7.57 9.77
CA PHE A 70 10.77 6.60 9.76
C PHE A 70 11.92 6.93 8.80
N GLY A 71 11.78 8.01 8.01
CA GLY A 71 12.66 8.32 6.89
C GLY A 71 12.26 7.57 5.62
N GLU A 72 12.60 8.14 4.45
CA GLU A 72 12.21 7.60 3.14
C GLU A 72 12.65 6.15 2.94
N ARG A 73 13.92 5.85 3.24
CA ARG A 73 14.46 4.50 3.02
C ARG A 73 13.72 3.45 3.85
N THR A 74 13.50 3.70 5.13
CA THR A 74 12.80 2.77 6.01
C THR A 74 11.35 2.60 5.58
N ALA A 75 10.67 3.71 5.23
CA ALA A 75 9.30 3.67 4.74
C ALA A 75 9.18 2.84 3.44
N GLY A 76 10.10 3.01 2.49
CA GLY A 76 10.14 2.21 1.27
C GLY A 76 10.32 0.72 1.54
N ILE A 77 11.22 0.36 2.47
CA ILE A 77 11.39 -1.04 2.91
C ILE A 77 10.11 -1.56 3.57
N THR A 78 9.49 -0.80 4.47
CA THR A 78 8.25 -1.20 5.14
C THR A 78 7.11 -1.47 4.16
N ILE A 79 6.91 -0.57 3.18
CA ILE A 79 5.89 -0.73 2.14
C ILE A 79 6.19 -1.97 1.28
N MET A 80 7.45 -2.19 0.90
CA MET A 80 7.85 -3.37 0.14
C MET A 80 7.59 -4.67 0.91
N LEU A 81 7.94 -4.73 2.19
CA LEU A 81 7.68 -5.91 3.01
C LEU A 81 6.18 -6.16 3.15
N ALA A 82 5.38 -5.12 3.38
CA ALA A 82 3.92 -5.25 3.41
C ALA A 82 3.37 -5.77 2.08
N ALA A 83 3.87 -5.26 0.94
CA ALA A 83 3.47 -5.73 -0.37
C ALA A 83 3.81 -7.22 -0.58
N VAL A 84 5.01 -7.67 -0.20
CA VAL A 84 5.40 -9.08 -0.34
C VAL A 84 4.61 -9.99 0.59
N LEU A 85 4.40 -9.59 1.85
CA LEU A 85 3.56 -10.34 2.79
C LEU A 85 2.15 -10.58 2.22
N GLU A 86 1.52 -9.53 1.70
CA GLU A 86 0.20 -9.63 1.08
C GLU A 86 0.24 -10.52 -0.17
N THR A 87 1.19 -10.30 -1.09
CA THR A 87 1.26 -11.04 -2.35
C THR A 87 1.44 -12.54 -2.14
N ASP A 88 2.47 -12.90 -1.37
CA ASP A 88 2.84 -14.30 -1.15
C ASP A 88 1.84 -14.99 -0.24
N GLY A 89 1.30 -14.25 0.74
CA GLY A 89 0.24 -14.73 1.62
C GLY A 89 -1.03 -15.07 0.86
N TRP A 90 -1.57 -14.14 0.06
CA TRP A 90 -2.78 -14.40 -0.74
C TRP A 90 -2.55 -15.47 -1.81
N ALA A 91 -1.38 -15.48 -2.45
CA ALA A 91 -1.05 -16.49 -3.45
C ALA A 91 -0.94 -17.90 -2.85
N ALA A 92 -0.47 -18.03 -1.60
CA ALA A 92 -0.41 -19.30 -0.89
C ALA A 92 -1.78 -19.71 -0.33
N LEU A 93 -2.56 -18.75 0.19
CA LEU A 93 -3.91 -19.01 0.69
C LEU A 93 -4.84 -19.53 -0.41
N SER A 94 -4.72 -19.03 -1.64
CA SER A 94 -5.52 -19.53 -2.78
C SER A 94 -5.21 -20.98 -3.16
N GLN A 95 -4.12 -21.54 -2.66
CA GLN A 95 -3.72 -22.94 -2.83
C GLN A 95 -4.01 -23.78 -1.58
N SER A 96 -4.49 -23.18 -0.50
CA SER A 96 -4.80 -23.86 0.75
C SER A 96 -6.23 -24.39 0.75
N ASP A 97 -6.46 -25.55 1.37
CA ASP A 97 -7.78 -26.14 1.56
C ASP A 97 -8.50 -25.60 2.81
N THR A 98 -7.93 -24.62 3.50
CA THR A 98 -8.54 -24.03 4.70
C THR A 98 -9.67 -23.05 4.35
N GLN A 99 -10.60 -22.86 5.28
CA GLN A 99 -11.63 -21.82 5.18
C GLN A 99 -11.15 -20.45 5.70
N ALA A 100 -9.84 -20.24 5.79
CA ALA A 100 -9.29 -19.00 6.31
C ALA A 100 -9.64 -17.82 5.38
N THR A 101 -10.11 -16.73 5.97
CA THR A 101 -10.49 -15.51 5.23
C THR A 101 -9.34 -14.56 5.00
N HIS A 102 -8.19 -14.80 5.65
CA HIS A 102 -7.00 -13.98 5.58
C HIS A 102 -5.75 -14.86 5.65
N TRP A 103 -4.67 -14.45 4.96
CA TRP A 103 -3.44 -15.25 4.86
C TRP A 103 -2.76 -15.48 6.22
N SER A 104 -2.93 -14.56 7.17
CA SER A 104 -2.33 -14.67 8.50
C SER A 104 -2.98 -15.72 9.39
N ASP A 105 -4.20 -16.15 9.06
CA ASP A 105 -4.97 -17.13 9.83
C ASP A 105 -4.72 -18.57 9.35
N ASP A 106 -4.11 -18.72 8.17
CA ASP A 106 -3.68 -19.99 7.62
C ASP A 106 -2.18 -20.20 7.87
N PRO A 107 -1.76 -21.29 8.57
CA PRO A 107 -0.35 -21.50 8.89
C PRO A 107 0.57 -21.61 7.67
N TYR A 108 0.12 -22.22 6.57
CA TYR A 108 0.92 -22.40 5.36
C TYR A 108 1.10 -21.06 4.63
N ALA A 109 0.02 -20.30 4.44
CA ALA A 109 0.05 -19.00 3.80
C ALA A 109 0.87 -17.99 4.60
N SER A 110 0.74 -18.00 5.93
CA SER A 110 1.55 -17.18 6.83
C SER A 110 3.04 -17.50 6.72
N ASP A 111 3.43 -18.78 6.74
CA ASP A 111 4.81 -19.20 6.54
C ASP A 111 5.36 -18.77 5.18
N ARG A 112 4.57 -18.89 4.11
CA ARG A 112 4.94 -18.42 2.77
C ARG A 112 5.17 -16.91 2.72
N ALA A 113 4.27 -16.12 3.29
CA ALA A 113 4.41 -14.66 3.39
C ALA A 113 5.70 -14.27 4.14
N ILE A 114 5.95 -14.90 5.30
CA ILE A 114 7.14 -14.64 6.12
C ILE A 114 8.42 -14.98 5.36
N LYS A 115 8.46 -16.11 4.66
CA LYS A 115 9.62 -16.51 3.83
C LYS A 115 9.91 -15.49 2.74
N GLY A 116 8.89 -15.00 2.03
CA GLY A 116 9.04 -13.94 1.04
C GLY A 116 9.61 -12.66 1.64
N ALA A 117 9.09 -12.23 2.79
CA ALA A 117 9.60 -11.05 3.50
C ALA A 117 11.07 -11.21 3.94
N ILE A 118 11.46 -12.40 4.43
CA ILE A 118 12.85 -12.72 4.79
C ILE A 118 13.76 -12.64 3.55
N GLU A 119 13.34 -13.19 2.41
CA GLU A 119 14.12 -13.13 1.17
C GLU A 119 14.41 -11.68 0.74
N VAL A 120 13.41 -10.79 0.83
CA VAL A 120 13.60 -9.36 0.58
C VAL A 120 14.63 -8.77 1.53
N LEU A 121 14.51 -9.04 2.83
CA LEU A 121 15.45 -8.52 3.83
C LEU A 121 16.89 -9.00 3.59
N GLU A 122 17.07 -10.27 3.25
CA GLU A 122 18.39 -10.82 2.92
C GLU A 122 18.96 -10.18 1.65
N LYS A 123 18.14 -9.92 0.63
CA LYS A 123 18.58 -9.17 -0.57
C LYS A 123 18.98 -7.74 -0.24
N LEU A 124 18.26 -7.06 0.65
CA LEU A 124 18.57 -5.67 1.03
C LEU A 124 19.81 -5.55 1.93
N ARG A 125 20.23 -6.65 2.55
CA ARG A 125 21.39 -6.70 3.44
C ARG A 125 22.64 -6.13 2.77
N PRO A 126 23.40 -5.24 3.46
CA PRO A 126 24.65 -4.74 2.93
C PRO A 126 25.66 -5.88 2.78
N ALA A 127 26.48 -5.79 1.73
CA ALA A 127 27.61 -6.69 1.56
C ALA A 127 28.63 -6.49 2.70
N GLY A 128 29.25 -7.59 3.14
CA GLY A 128 30.28 -7.57 4.18
C GLY A 128 30.07 -8.67 5.22
N LYS A 129 31.15 -9.03 5.90
CA LYS A 129 31.04 -9.91 7.07
C LYS A 129 30.34 -9.13 8.18
N VAL A 130 29.30 -9.73 8.76
CA VAL A 130 28.73 -9.21 10.00
C VAL A 130 29.78 -9.43 11.08
N VAL A 131 30.45 -8.34 11.46
CA VAL A 131 31.30 -8.31 12.65
C VAL A 131 30.35 -8.03 13.79
N GLU A 132 30.11 -9.04 14.62
CA GLU A 132 29.39 -8.82 15.85
C GLU A 132 30.22 -7.84 16.71
N PRO A 133 29.66 -6.70 17.16
CA PRO A 133 30.36 -5.86 18.13
C PRO A 133 30.75 -6.75 19.30
N SER A 134 32.00 -6.63 19.78
CA SER A 134 32.57 -7.52 20.80
C SER A 134 31.53 -7.81 21.87
N SER A 135 31.39 -9.08 22.25
CA SER A 135 30.36 -9.60 23.15
C SER A 135 30.45 -8.96 24.54
N ASP A 136 30.04 -7.70 24.63
CA ASP A 136 29.74 -7.03 25.88
C ASP A 136 28.47 -7.71 26.41
N PRO A 137 28.58 -8.51 27.49
CA PRO A 137 27.44 -9.23 28.03
C PRO A 137 26.32 -8.27 28.49
N ASP A 138 26.62 -6.99 28.74
CA ASP A 138 25.64 -6.00 29.17
C ASP A 138 24.83 -5.39 28.01
N PHE A 139 25.27 -5.55 26.76
CA PHE A 139 24.61 -4.96 25.59
C PHE A 139 23.32 -5.69 25.20
N ARG A 140 23.28 -7.02 25.34
CA ARG A 140 22.18 -7.84 24.81
C ARG A 140 20.87 -7.73 25.60
N PRO A 141 20.81 -7.80 26.94
CA PRO A 141 19.53 -7.86 27.65
C PRO A 141 18.70 -6.57 27.52
N ARG A 142 19.33 -5.40 27.58
CA ARG A 142 18.62 -4.11 27.66
C ARG A 142 17.87 -3.75 26.38
N VAL A 143 18.43 -4.06 25.22
CA VAL A 143 17.81 -3.69 23.93
C VAL A 143 16.61 -4.59 23.60
N TYR A 144 16.68 -5.88 23.93
CA TYR A 144 15.57 -6.80 23.65
C TYR A 144 14.36 -6.53 24.56
N GLU A 145 14.57 -6.31 25.86
CA GLU A 145 13.47 -6.03 26.80
C GLU A 145 12.76 -4.71 26.50
N GLN A 146 13.53 -3.66 26.17
CA GLN A 146 12.94 -2.36 25.80
C GLN A 146 12.11 -2.44 24.52
N ARG A 147 12.58 -3.20 23.50
CA ARG A 147 11.85 -3.40 22.25
C ARG A 147 10.53 -4.14 22.45
N TRP A 148 10.56 -5.25 23.20
CA TRP A 148 9.34 -6.01 23.48
C TRP A 148 8.34 -5.21 24.30
N THR A 149 8.81 -4.42 25.27
CA THR A 149 7.94 -3.53 26.06
C THR A 149 7.28 -2.48 25.19
N ALA A 150 8.03 -1.85 24.27
CA ALA A 150 7.49 -0.88 23.32
C ALA A 150 6.43 -1.53 22.40
N LEU A 151 6.73 -2.70 21.83
CA LEU A 151 5.79 -3.43 20.96
C LEU A 151 4.53 -3.87 21.72
N ALA A 152 4.69 -4.40 22.93
CA ALA A 152 3.57 -4.78 23.81
C ALA A 152 2.69 -3.58 24.18
N SER A 153 3.29 -2.39 24.35
CA SER A 153 2.53 -1.16 24.62
C SER A 153 1.65 -0.73 23.43
N ILE A 154 2.10 -0.99 22.19
CA ILE A 154 1.33 -0.75 20.97
C ILE A 154 0.17 -1.74 20.88
N ALA A 155 0.42 -3.02 21.16
CA ALA A 155 -0.60 -4.08 21.12
C ALA A 155 -1.72 -3.90 22.17
N ARG A 156 -1.43 -3.24 23.30
CA ARG A 156 -2.41 -2.95 24.36
C ARG A 156 -3.30 -1.74 24.09
N ARG A 157 -3.07 -0.98 23.02
CA ARG A 157 -3.95 0.14 22.67
C ARG A 157 -5.34 -0.41 22.35
N PRO A 158 -6.42 0.16 22.91
CA PRO A 158 -7.78 -0.29 22.62
C PRO A 158 -8.00 -0.25 21.11
N LYS A 159 -8.51 -1.34 20.53
CA LYS A 159 -8.84 -1.40 19.10
C LYS A 159 -9.72 -0.19 18.77
N ALA A 160 -9.21 0.69 17.91
CA ALA A 160 -9.93 1.91 17.53
C ALA A 160 -11.17 1.52 16.70
N GLY A 161 -12.32 1.44 17.37
CA GLY A 161 -13.63 1.25 16.74
C GLY A 161 -13.84 -0.11 16.05
N PRO A 162 -15.05 -0.34 15.50
CA PRO A 162 -15.34 -1.54 14.72
C PRO A 162 -14.38 -1.61 13.53
N GLN A 163 -13.69 -2.75 13.38
CA GLN A 163 -12.86 -3.03 12.22
C GLN A 163 -13.77 -2.92 10.98
N ARG A 164 -13.60 -1.86 10.20
CA ARG A 164 -14.22 -1.81 8.88
C ARG A 164 -13.55 -2.90 8.07
N HIS A 165 -14.31 -3.90 7.66
CA HIS A 165 -13.89 -4.81 6.62
C HIS A 165 -13.56 -3.98 5.38
N VAL A 166 -12.28 -3.68 5.20
CA VAL A 166 -11.78 -3.19 3.93
C VAL A 166 -11.92 -4.38 3.01
N GLN A 167 -12.90 -4.33 2.10
CA GLN A 167 -12.94 -5.27 0.99
C GLN A 167 -11.66 -5.05 0.21
N VAL A 168 -10.67 -5.90 0.44
CA VAL A 168 -9.49 -5.97 -0.40
C VAL A 168 -10.01 -6.39 -1.76
N ASN A 169 -9.98 -5.47 -2.73
CA ASN A 169 -10.34 -5.81 -4.09
C ASN A 169 -9.44 -6.97 -4.52
N GLN A 170 -10.04 -8.13 -4.82
CA GLN A 170 -9.34 -9.35 -5.25
C GLN A 170 -8.55 -9.18 -6.57
N HIS A 171 -8.47 -7.97 -7.13
CA HIS A 171 -7.87 -7.67 -8.42
C HIS A 171 -6.36 -7.41 -8.37
N GLY A 172 -5.66 -7.84 -7.32
CA GLY A 172 -4.19 -7.78 -7.27
C GLY A 172 -3.60 -6.38 -7.41
N TYR A 173 -4.40 -5.33 -7.15
CA TYR A 173 -3.97 -3.95 -7.27
C TYR A 173 -3.23 -3.58 -5.98
N PHE A 174 -1.91 -3.44 -6.05
CA PHE A 174 -1.16 -2.81 -4.97
C PHE A 174 -1.60 -1.35 -4.90
N PRO A 175 -2.11 -0.87 -3.75
CA PRO A 175 -2.53 0.53 -3.59
C PRO A 175 -1.33 1.48 -3.45
N TYR A 176 -0.15 1.05 -3.88
CA TYR A 176 1.11 1.77 -3.70
C TYR A 176 1.68 2.11 -5.06
N ASP A 177 2.08 3.37 -5.24
CA ASP A 177 2.89 3.78 -6.38
C ASP A 177 4.29 3.12 -6.27
N LEU A 178 4.48 2.00 -6.96
CA LEU A 178 5.74 1.25 -6.96
C LEU A 178 6.92 2.10 -7.45
N LYS A 179 6.67 3.06 -8.34
CA LYS A 179 7.73 3.97 -8.80
C LYS A 179 8.23 4.81 -7.63
N ARG A 180 7.31 5.37 -6.85
CA ARG A 180 7.63 6.14 -5.65
C ARG A 180 8.34 5.29 -4.59
N VAL A 181 7.86 4.07 -4.36
CA VAL A 181 8.53 3.13 -3.43
C VAL A 181 9.97 2.87 -3.88
N PHE A 182 10.20 2.65 -5.18
CA PHE A 182 11.55 2.44 -5.71
C PHE A 182 12.45 3.67 -5.59
N GLU A 183 11.91 4.88 -5.82
CA GLU A 183 12.64 6.13 -5.58
C GLU A 183 13.10 6.23 -4.12
N MET A 184 12.23 5.90 -3.15
CA MET A 184 12.53 5.96 -1.72
C MET A 184 13.62 4.98 -1.26
N LEU A 185 13.76 3.85 -1.93
CA LEU A 185 14.81 2.88 -1.60
C LEU A 185 16.21 3.39 -1.96
N GLY A 186 16.29 4.29 -2.93
CA GLY A 186 17.55 4.73 -3.52
C GLY A 186 18.18 3.68 -4.45
N PRO A 187 19.16 4.11 -5.26
CA PRO A 187 19.75 3.28 -6.30
C PRO A 187 20.52 2.07 -5.75
N ASP A 188 21.13 2.17 -4.57
CA ASP A 188 21.94 1.09 -3.99
C ASP A 188 21.08 -0.11 -3.57
N LEU A 189 19.92 0.12 -2.97
CA LEU A 189 18.99 -0.96 -2.61
C LEU A 189 18.33 -1.59 -3.84
N LEU A 190 17.98 -0.78 -4.83
CA LEU A 190 17.44 -1.29 -6.10
C LEU A 190 18.43 -2.19 -6.82
N GLU A 191 19.72 -1.83 -6.82
CA GLU A 191 20.76 -2.68 -7.40
C GLU A 191 20.83 -4.03 -6.68
N ARG A 192 20.78 -4.03 -5.34
CA ARG A 192 20.83 -5.27 -4.55
C ARG A 192 19.62 -6.17 -4.82
N LEU A 193 18.41 -5.61 -4.90
CA LEU A 193 17.20 -6.38 -5.21
C LEU A 193 17.28 -7.07 -6.59
N ARG A 194 17.91 -6.41 -7.57
CA ARG A 194 18.09 -6.92 -8.93
C ARG A 194 19.14 -8.02 -9.06
N ARG A 195 20.01 -8.23 -8.06
CA ARG A 195 20.98 -9.32 -8.09
C ARG A 195 20.23 -10.66 -8.05
N LYS A 196 20.52 -11.50 -9.04
CA LYS A 196 20.06 -12.89 -9.04
C LYS A 196 20.68 -13.62 -7.84
N PRO A 197 19.95 -14.56 -7.23
CA PRO A 197 20.50 -15.41 -6.18
C PRO A 197 21.70 -16.21 -6.67
#